data_AF-A0AAJ5CF13-F1
#
_entry.id   AF-A0AAJ5CF13-F1
#
_cell.length_a   1.000
_cell.length_b   1.000
_cell.length_c   1.000
_cell.angle_alpha   90.00
_cell.angle_beta   90.00
_cell.angle_gamma   90.00
#
_symmetry.space_group_name_H-M   'P 1'
#
loop_
_entity.id
_entity.type
_entity.pdbx_description
1 polymer ?
#
loop_
_entity_poly.entity_id
_entity_poly.type
_entity_poly.pdbx_seq_one_letter_code
_entity_poly.pdbx_strand_id
1 'polypeptide(L)'
;MTDSKRRRGLTAASALLGGVLVLSACSSGDGSKASASDGETSQAQADAAAAKKSSQAQIKITPADGSDNASINNAAAVTVSKGTLTAVTMTTESGTPVSGQISADKKSWKPASPLDRATTYKVAAEATDSAGLVAHENASFTTVSPANSFIGNFTPEDGSTVGVGMPVSINFNKAITNKAAVQKGITVSSSSGQEVVGHWFNANRLDFRPENYWTGGSTVTLKLNLDGVQGASGVYGVQQKTVTFKIGRNQVSIVDAQSKTMKVTQDGKTIKTIPISSGSPEHKTYQGQMVISEKFKETRMNGSTVGFTKTDGKGEYDIKDVPHAMRLSSSGTFIHGNYWGAKSIFGAVNTSHGCVGLSDTKGAGDPNTPAAWFYDHSLIGDVVVVKNTGDKTIAPDNGLNGWNLSWSAWKAGSAV
;
A
#
# COMPACT_ATOMS: atom_id res chain seq x y z
N MET A 1 31.15 28.95 -32.50
CA MET A 1 31.22 27.85 -33.48
C MET A 1 29.93 27.05 -33.34
N THR A 2 28.89 27.55 -34.04
CA THR A 2 28.20 26.88 -35.18
C THR A 2 27.31 25.73 -34.69
N ASP A 3 26.06 26.02 -34.34
CA ASP A 3 24.87 25.95 -35.21
C ASP A 3 24.56 24.53 -35.74
N SER A 4 23.41 23.99 -35.36
CA SER A 4 22.34 23.76 -36.34
C SER A 4 21.04 23.26 -35.70
N LYS A 5 20.02 24.08 -35.87
CA LYS A 5 18.59 23.72 -35.85
C LYS A 5 18.30 22.67 -36.93
N ARG A 6 17.43 21.70 -36.65
CA ARG A 6 16.59 21.08 -37.69
C ARG A 6 15.15 20.88 -37.19
N ARG A 7 14.27 21.75 -37.71
CA ARG A 7 12.84 21.51 -37.89
C ARG A 7 12.62 20.72 -39.20
N ARG A 8 11.42 20.12 -39.30
CA ARG A 8 10.72 19.50 -40.45
C ARG A 8 10.76 17.96 -40.42
N GLY A 9 9.66 17.24 -40.58
CA GLY A 9 8.34 17.66 -41.09
C GLY A 9 7.21 16.71 -40.71
N LEU A 10 6.00 17.22 -40.90
CA LEU A 10 4.78 16.43 -40.99
C LEU A 10 4.90 15.44 -42.15
N THR A 11 4.46 14.21 -41.92
CA THR A 11 3.93 13.33 -42.96
C THR A 11 2.62 12.76 -42.45
N ALA A 12 1.52 13.35 -42.94
CA ALA A 12 0.23 12.72 -43.00
C ALA A 12 0.31 11.58 -44.03
N ALA A 13 -0.11 10.39 -43.64
CA ALA A 13 -0.32 9.28 -44.55
C ALA A 13 -1.79 8.89 -44.47
N SER A 14 -2.55 9.37 -45.45
CA SER A 14 -3.89 8.93 -45.79
C SER A 14 -3.82 7.48 -46.27
N ALA A 15 -4.63 6.59 -45.69
CA ALA A 15 -4.95 5.30 -46.27
C ALA A 15 -6.47 5.25 -46.53
N LEU A 16 -6.81 5.59 -47.77
CA LEU A 16 -8.10 5.32 -48.40
C LEU A 16 -8.22 3.80 -48.62
N LEU A 17 -9.23 3.17 -48.03
CA LEU A 17 -9.80 1.92 -48.53
C LEU A 17 -11.31 2.03 -48.42
N GLY A 18 -11.93 2.17 -49.60
CA GLY A 18 -13.36 2.33 -49.78
C GLY A 18 -14.13 1.02 -49.53
N GLY A 19 -15.26 1.15 -48.86
CA GLY A 19 -16.32 0.16 -48.83
C GLY A 19 -17.58 0.80 -49.41
N VAL A 20 -17.98 0.32 -50.59
CA VAL A 20 -19.15 0.75 -51.35
C VAL A 20 -20.43 0.39 -50.58
N LEU A 21 -21.17 1.42 -50.13
CA LEU A 21 -22.55 1.28 -49.66
C LEU A 21 -23.49 1.46 -50.87
N VAL A 22 -24.05 0.35 -51.36
CA VAL A 22 -25.11 0.39 -52.37
C VAL A 22 -26.43 0.72 -51.66
N LEU A 23 -26.82 1.99 -51.72
CA LEU A 23 -28.18 2.45 -51.44
C LEU A 23 -29.01 2.28 -52.72
N SER A 24 -29.81 1.21 -52.78
CA SER A 24 -30.87 1.09 -53.80
C SER A 24 -32.16 1.69 -53.24
N ALA A 25 -32.35 2.98 -53.52
CA ALA A 25 -33.66 3.62 -53.52
C ALA A 25 -34.27 3.49 -54.92
N CYS A 26 -35.45 2.90 -55.02
CA CYS A 26 -36.34 3.00 -56.19
C CYS A 26 -37.70 3.44 -55.64
N SER A 27 -38.05 4.71 -55.80
CA SER A 27 -38.78 5.27 -56.95
C SER A 27 -40.28 4.96 -56.87
N SER A 28 -41.01 5.96 -56.38
CA SER A 28 -42.46 6.11 -56.51
C SER A 28 -42.80 6.49 -57.95
N GLY A 29 -43.49 5.61 -58.66
CA GLY A 29 -44.08 5.85 -59.97
C GLY A 29 -45.48 5.23 -60.00
N ASP A 30 -46.49 6.09 -60.01
CA ASP A 30 -47.91 5.76 -60.03
C ASP A 30 -48.34 5.38 -61.47
N GLY A 31 -49.11 4.30 -61.65
CA GLY A 31 -49.51 3.84 -62.97
C GLY A 31 -50.23 2.48 -63.04
N SER A 32 -51.54 2.48 -62.71
CA SER A 32 -52.63 1.71 -63.33
C SER A 32 -52.54 0.16 -63.51
N LYS A 33 -53.38 -0.52 -62.71
CA LYS A 33 -54.22 -1.74 -62.95
C LYS A 33 -53.76 -2.80 -63.98
N ALA A 34 -53.60 -4.05 -63.53
CA ALA A 34 -54.51 -5.19 -63.82
C ALA A 34 -54.07 -6.54 -63.18
N SER A 35 -55.04 -7.19 -62.51
CA SER A 35 -55.26 -8.62 -62.20
C SER A 35 -54.13 -9.65 -61.96
N ALA A 36 -54.15 -10.16 -60.72
CA ALA A 36 -54.30 -11.57 -60.31
C ALA A 36 -53.21 -12.62 -60.64
N SER A 37 -52.54 -13.11 -59.58
CA SER A 37 -52.63 -14.50 -59.06
C SER A 37 -51.39 -14.86 -58.22
N ASP A 38 -51.67 -15.14 -56.95
CA ASP A 38 -51.01 -16.08 -56.02
C ASP A 38 -49.52 -15.94 -55.67
N GLY A 39 -49.28 -15.50 -54.43
CA GLY A 39 -48.02 -15.73 -53.73
C GLY A 39 -47.64 -14.72 -52.64
N GLU A 40 -48.60 -14.07 -51.95
CA GLU A 40 -48.26 -13.09 -50.90
C GLU A 40 -47.98 -13.78 -49.54
N THR A 41 -46.71 -14.06 -49.25
CA THR A 41 -46.24 -13.98 -47.87
C THR A 41 -46.22 -12.50 -47.47
N SER A 42 -47.28 -12.06 -46.80
CA SER A 42 -47.45 -10.66 -46.42
C SER A 42 -46.33 -10.15 -45.51
N GLN A 43 -45.89 -8.90 -45.71
CA GLN A 43 -45.00 -8.17 -44.81
C GLN A 43 -45.48 -8.25 -43.34
N ALA A 44 -46.80 -8.34 -43.12
CA ALA A 44 -47.44 -8.51 -41.82
C ALA A 44 -47.15 -9.88 -41.16
N GLN A 45 -46.97 -10.96 -41.92
CA GLN A 45 -46.50 -12.25 -41.40
C GLN A 45 -45.00 -12.23 -41.11
N ALA A 46 -44.21 -11.46 -41.88
CA ALA A 46 -42.79 -11.24 -41.58
C ALA A 46 -42.61 -10.38 -40.30
N ASP A 47 -43.44 -9.35 -40.12
CA ASP A 47 -43.46 -8.50 -38.91
C ASP A 47 -44.01 -9.25 -37.68
N ALA A 48 -45.03 -10.11 -37.86
CA ALA A 48 -45.53 -10.98 -36.80
C ALA A 48 -44.55 -12.11 -36.44
N ALA A 49 -43.74 -12.60 -37.39
CA ALA A 49 -42.64 -13.53 -37.14
C ALA A 49 -41.42 -12.83 -36.51
N ALA A 50 -41.23 -11.52 -36.75
CA ALA A 50 -40.21 -10.69 -36.12
C ALA A 50 -40.61 -10.26 -34.69
N ALA A 51 -41.91 -10.23 -34.36
CA ALA A 51 -42.44 -10.11 -33.00
C ALA A 51 -42.29 -11.41 -32.17
N LYS A 52 -41.20 -12.16 -32.39
CA LYS A 52 -40.79 -13.24 -31.49
C LYS A 52 -40.65 -12.65 -30.08
N LYS A 53 -41.36 -13.25 -29.12
CA LYS A 53 -41.17 -12.97 -27.69
C LYS A 53 -39.66 -13.02 -27.40
N SER A 54 -39.05 -11.86 -27.12
CA SER A 54 -37.68 -11.79 -26.65
C SER A 54 -37.63 -12.34 -25.22
N SER A 55 -36.49 -12.93 -24.84
CA SER A 55 -36.31 -13.45 -23.49
C SER A 55 -36.47 -12.33 -22.47
N GLN A 56 -37.11 -12.64 -21.34
CA GLN A 56 -37.20 -11.72 -20.21
C GLN A 56 -35.98 -11.78 -19.28
N ALA A 57 -35.05 -12.71 -19.51
CA ALA A 57 -33.84 -12.82 -18.72
C ALA A 57 -32.98 -11.56 -18.88
N GLN A 58 -32.51 -11.02 -17.75
CA GLN A 58 -31.70 -9.81 -17.72
C GLN A 58 -30.33 -10.16 -17.17
N ILE A 59 -29.34 -10.24 -18.06
CA ILE A 59 -27.96 -10.53 -17.68
C ILE A 59 -27.26 -9.20 -17.37
N LYS A 60 -26.50 -9.16 -16.29
CA LYS A 60 -25.63 -8.04 -15.93
C LYS A 60 -24.20 -8.54 -15.83
N ILE A 61 -23.31 -7.97 -16.65
CA ILE A 61 -21.88 -8.22 -16.57
C ILE A 61 -21.23 -7.05 -15.82
N THR A 62 -20.36 -7.37 -14.87
CA THR A 62 -19.50 -6.43 -14.16
C THR A 62 -18.05 -6.89 -14.36
N PRO A 63 -17.10 -6.00 -14.69
CA PRO A 63 -17.29 -4.61 -15.09
C PRO A 63 -18.17 -4.46 -16.34
N ALA A 64 -18.73 -3.26 -16.54
CA ALA A 64 -19.52 -2.96 -17.73
C ALA A 64 -18.65 -2.97 -18.99
N ASP A 65 -19.28 -3.14 -20.15
CA ASP A 65 -18.57 -3.09 -21.44
C ASP A 65 -17.80 -1.77 -21.62
N GLY A 66 -16.58 -1.87 -22.15
CA GLY A 66 -15.65 -0.77 -22.32
C GLY A 66 -15.01 -0.25 -21.02
N SER A 67 -15.24 -0.89 -19.87
CA SER A 67 -14.60 -0.46 -18.61
C SER A 67 -13.09 -0.58 -18.67
N ASP A 68 -12.39 0.44 -18.19
CA ASP A 68 -10.95 0.42 -17.98
C ASP A 68 -10.61 0.50 -16.49
N ASN A 69 -9.43 0.04 -16.12
CA ASN A 69 -8.95 0.00 -14.73
C ASN A 69 -9.84 -0.82 -13.79
N ALA A 70 -10.38 -1.92 -14.30
CA ALA A 70 -11.12 -2.87 -13.50
C ALA A 70 -10.24 -3.53 -12.42
N SER A 71 -10.81 -3.81 -11.25
CA SER A 71 -10.13 -4.54 -10.18
C SER A 71 -9.73 -5.95 -10.63
N ILE A 72 -8.63 -6.45 -10.06
CA ILE A 72 -8.12 -7.80 -10.31
C ILE A 72 -8.65 -8.84 -9.33
N ASN A 73 -9.21 -8.44 -8.20
CA ASN A 73 -9.59 -9.39 -7.14
C ASN A 73 -11.09 -9.73 -7.17
N ASN A 74 -11.96 -8.75 -7.45
CA ASN A 74 -13.42 -8.91 -7.28
C ASN A 74 -14.27 -8.32 -8.40
N ALA A 75 -13.66 -7.79 -9.48
CA ALA A 75 -14.43 -6.99 -10.44
C ALA A 75 -15.29 -7.84 -11.40
N ALA A 76 -14.81 -9.02 -11.81
CA ALA A 76 -15.50 -9.82 -12.81
C ALA A 76 -16.59 -10.69 -12.21
N ALA A 77 -17.84 -10.38 -12.55
CA ALA A 77 -19.01 -11.17 -12.19
C ALA A 77 -20.10 -11.06 -13.25
N VAL A 78 -20.82 -12.14 -13.47
CA VAL A 78 -22.05 -12.15 -14.27
C VAL A 78 -23.21 -12.52 -13.37
N THR A 79 -24.29 -11.76 -13.40
CA THR A 79 -25.53 -12.11 -12.71
C THR A 79 -26.71 -12.11 -13.67
N VAL A 80 -27.76 -12.86 -13.34
CA VAL A 80 -29.01 -12.85 -14.12
C VAL A 80 -30.23 -12.64 -13.23
N SER A 81 -31.13 -11.77 -13.66
CA SER A 81 -32.49 -11.64 -13.13
C SER A 81 -33.49 -12.23 -14.13
N LYS A 82 -34.65 -12.70 -13.64
CA LYS A 82 -35.74 -13.29 -14.47
C LYS A 82 -35.33 -14.49 -15.37
N GLY A 83 -34.24 -15.17 -15.04
CA GLY A 83 -33.76 -16.36 -15.75
C GLY A 83 -32.67 -17.09 -14.99
N THR A 84 -32.02 -18.06 -15.62
CA THR A 84 -30.86 -18.80 -15.09
C THR A 84 -29.74 -18.81 -16.11
N LEU A 85 -28.50 -18.63 -15.66
CA LEU A 85 -27.30 -18.72 -16.50
C LEU A 85 -27.14 -20.16 -17.02
N THR A 86 -26.89 -20.27 -18.31
CA THR A 86 -26.66 -21.55 -19.00
C THR A 86 -25.20 -21.70 -19.42
N ALA A 87 -24.56 -20.61 -19.84
CA ALA A 87 -23.16 -20.57 -20.20
C ALA A 87 -22.55 -19.21 -19.86
N VAL A 88 -21.31 -19.22 -19.37
CA VAL A 88 -20.48 -18.02 -19.27
C VAL A 88 -19.09 -18.40 -19.71
N THR A 89 -18.56 -17.66 -20.68
CA THR A 89 -17.19 -17.79 -21.14
C THR A 89 -16.46 -16.48 -20.91
N MET A 90 -15.23 -16.57 -20.40
CA MET A 90 -14.36 -15.42 -20.24
C MET A 90 -13.00 -15.77 -20.85
N THR A 91 -12.48 -14.88 -21.68
CA THR A 91 -11.21 -15.06 -22.37
C THR A 91 -10.39 -13.79 -22.28
N THR A 92 -9.07 -13.91 -22.37
CA THR A 92 -8.19 -12.77 -22.65
C THR A 92 -8.35 -12.33 -24.11
N GLU A 93 -7.85 -11.15 -24.46
CA GLU A 93 -7.85 -10.67 -25.85
C GLU A 93 -7.16 -11.63 -26.84
N SER A 94 -6.13 -12.37 -26.38
CA SER A 94 -5.45 -13.41 -27.17
C SER A 94 -6.23 -14.72 -27.30
N GLY A 95 -7.41 -14.83 -26.67
CA GLY A 95 -8.26 -16.02 -26.70
C GLY A 95 -7.97 -17.05 -25.61
N THR A 96 -7.04 -16.78 -24.69
CA THR A 96 -6.75 -17.70 -23.58
C THR A 96 -7.95 -17.74 -22.62
N PRO A 97 -8.52 -18.92 -22.30
CA PRO A 97 -9.68 -19.04 -21.44
C PRO A 97 -9.35 -18.74 -19.97
N VAL A 98 -10.28 -18.07 -19.29
CA VAL A 98 -10.24 -17.82 -17.84
C VAL A 98 -11.21 -18.77 -17.16
N SER A 99 -10.69 -19.57 -16.21
CA SER A 99 -11.52 -20.49 -15.43
C SER A 99 -12.48 -19.71 -14.52
N GLY A 100 -13.74 -20.15 -14.45
CA GLY A 100 -14.74 -19.60 -13.56
C GLY A 100 -15.92 -20.54 -13.37
N GLN A 101 -16.79 -20.22 -12.42
CA GLN A 101 -17.84 -21.12 -11.97
C GLN A 101 -19.19 -20.41 -11.89
N ILE A 102 -20.22 -21.03 -12.48
CA ILE A 102 -21.62 -20.67 -12.25
C ILE A 102 -22.05 -21.20 -10.88
N SER A 103 -22.71 -20.38 -10.07
CA SER A 103 -23.25 -20.77 -8.77
C SER A 103 -24.30 -21.88 -8.89
N ALA A 104 -24.49 -22.67 -7.84
CA ALA A 104 -25.42 -23.81 -7.85
C ALA A 104 -26.88 -23.42 -8.19
N ASP A 105 -27.29 -22.21 -7.79
CA ASP A 105 -28.61 -21.63 -8.12
C ASP A 105 -28.71 -21.07 -9.55
N LYS A 106 -27.61 -21.11 -10.31
CA LYS A 106 -27.47 -20.58 -11.67
C LYS A 106 -27.78 -19.08 -11.81
N LYS A 107 -27.64 -18.31 -10.72
CA LYS A 107 -27.91 -16.85 -10.74
C LYS A 107 -26.67 -15.99 -10.89
N SER A 108 -25.48 -16.55 -10.67
CA SER A 108 -24.23 -15.82 -10.73
C SER A 108 -23.07 -16.64 -11.29
N TRP A 109 -22.05 -15.97 -11.80
CA TRP A 109 -20.78 -16.54 -12.19
C TRP A 109 -19.64 -15.61 -11.77
N LYS A 110 -18.49 -16.20 -11.42
CA LYS A 110 -17.24 -15.47 -11.11
C LYS A 110 -16.00 -16.25 -11.56
N PRO A 111 -14.87 -15.58 -11.85
CA PRO A 111 -13.61 -16.27 -12.11
C PRO A 111 -13.14 -17.04 -10.87
N ALA A 112 -12.42 -18.13 -11.09
CA ALA A 112 -11.90 -19.01 -10.04
C ALA A 112 -10.60 -18.48 -9.41
N SER A 113 -9.95 -17.49 -10.03
CA SER A 113 -8.70 -16.90 -9.57
C SER A 113 -8.69 -15.39 -9.85
N PRO A 114 -7.86 -14.62 -9.12
CA PRO A 114 -7.64 -13.21 -9.45
C PRO A 114 -7.19 -13.03 -10.90
N LEU A 115 -7.59 -11.91 -11.49
CA LEU A 115 -7.26 -11.58 -12.87
C LEU A 115 -5.85 -11.01 -13.00
N ASP A 116 -5.23 -11.23 -14.15
CA ASP A 116 -3.99 -10.56 -14.50
C ASP A 116 -4.19 -9.05 -14.69
N ARG A 117 -3.14 -8.28 -14.39
CA ARG A 117 -3.09 -6.82 -14.54
C ARG A 117 -2.85 -6.43 -16.00
N ALA A 118 -3.28 -5.22 -16.36
CA ALA A 118 -3.11 -4.66 -17.71
C ALA A 118 -3.59 -5.62 -18.82
N THR A 119 -4.65 -6.37 -18.56
CA THR A 119 -5.16 -7.41 -19.47
C THR A 119 -6.59 -7.10 -19.84
N THR A 120 -6.88 -7.13 -21.14
CA THR A 120 -8.24 -7.02 -21.67
C THR A 120 -8.90 -8.38 -21.69
N TYR A 121 -10.09 -8.45 -21.10
CA TYR A 121 -10.92 -9.65 -21.04
C TYR A 121 -12.23 -9.44 -21.78
N LYS A 122 -12.69 -10.50 -22.42
CA LYS A 122 -13.99 -10.60 -23.10
C LYS A 122 -14.83 -11.63 -22.39
N VAL A 123 -16.04 -11.23 -22.01
CA VAL A 123 -17.05 -12.07 -21.35
C VAL A 123 -18.24 -12.21 -22.28
N ALA A 124 -18.67 -13.44 -22.50
CA ALA A 124 -19.92 -13.77 -23.19
C ALA A 124 -20.76 -14.64 -22.26
N ALA A 125 -22.02 -14.24 -22.05
CA ALA A 125 -22.93 -14.89 -21.14
C ALA A 125 -24.26 -15.20 -21.81
N GLU A 126 -24.83 -16.35 -21.43
CA GLU A 126 -26.12 -16.83 -21.89
C GLU A 126 -27.01 -17.16 -20.70
N ALA A 127 -28.28 -16.82 -20.82
CA ALA A 127 -29.29 -17.18 -19.83
C ALA A 127 -30.60 -17.58 -20.49
N THR A 128 -31.40 -18.36 -19.78
CA THR A 128 -32.74 -18.76 -20.23
C THR A 128 -33.78 -18.28 -19.22
N ASP A 129 -34.90 -17.74 -19.71
CA ASP A 129 -36.04 -17.36 -18.87
C ASP A 129 -36.99 -18.54 -18.59
N SER A 130 -38.08 -18.30 -17.85
CA SER A 130 -39.07 -19.34 -17.53
C SER A 130 -39.87 -19.85 -18.74
N ALA A 131 -39.85 -19.13 -19.87
CA ALA A 131 -40.48 -19.54 -21.11
C ALA A 131 -39.52 -20.33 -22.03
N GLY A 132 -38.29 -20.59 -21.59
CA GLY A 132 -37.27 -21.27 -22.38
C GLY A 132 -36.58 -20.38 -23.42
N LEU A 133 -36.80 -19.07 -23.37
CA LEU A 133 -36.21 -18.12 -24.32
C LEU A 133 -34.82 -17.70 -23.86
N VAL A 134 -33.86 -17.69 -24.79
CA VAL A 134 -32.45 -17.39 -24.52
C VAL A 134 -32.18 -15.88 -24.64
N ALA A 135 -31.42 -15.34 -23.69
CA ALA A 135 -30.80 -14.02 -23.72
C ALA A 135 -29.28 -14.18 -23.81
N HIS A 136 -28.63 -13.27 -24.53
CA HIS A 136 -27.18 -13.18 -24.63
C HIS A 136 -26.73 -11.79 -24.20
N GLU A 137 -25.62 -11.71 -23.48
CA GLU A 137 -24.92 -10.46 -23.20
C GLU A 137 -23.42 -10.64 -23.35
N ASN A 138 -22.76 -9.58 -23.79
CA ASN A 138 -21.30 -9.55 -23.96
C ASN A 138 -20.73 -8.28 -23.34
N ALA A 139 -19.51 -8.38 -22.82
CA ALA A 139 -18.76 -7.23 -22.36
C ALA A 139 -17.26 -7.45 -22.54
N SER A 140 -16.53 -6.38 -22.81
CA SER A 140 -15.09 -6.33 -22.78
C SER A 140 -14.63 -5.30 -21.75
N PHE A 141 -13.59 -5.61 -20.98
CA PHE A 141 -13.02 -4.67 -20.02
C PHE A 141 -11.52 -4.89 -19.85
N THR A 142 -10.82 -3.85 -19.39
CA THR A 142 -9.37 -3.89 -19.14
C THR A 142 -9.08 -3.74 -17.65
N THR A 143 -8.25 -4.62 -17.11
CA THR A 143 -7.83 -4.56 -15.70
C THR A 143 -6.77 -3.49 -15.47
N VAL A 144 -6.73 -2.97 -14.24
CA VAL A 144 -5.73 -2.01 -13.78
C VAL A 144 -4.30 -2.37 -14.19
N SER A 145 -3.56 -1.37 -14.66
CA SER A 145 -2.14 -1.50 -15.00
C SER A 145 -1.23 -1.07 -13.84
N PRO A 146 0.07 -1.42 -13.86
CA PRO A 146 1.06 -0.82 -12.96
C PRO A 146 1.08 0.70 -12.96
N ALA A 147 0.85 1.34 -14.11
CA ALA A 147 0.78 2.80 -14.23
C ALA A 147 -0.49 3.39 -13.60
N ASN A 148 -1.59 2.64 -13.57
CA ASN A 148 -2.90 3.09 -13.08
C ASN A 148 -3.30 2.46 -11.74
N SER A 149 -2.34 1.87 -11.02
CA SER A 149 -2.61 1.29 -9.69
C SER A 149 -1.60 1.69 -8.64
N PHE A 150 -1.97 1.63 -7.36
CA PHE A 150 -1.06 1.80 -6.24
C PHE A 150 -1.15 0.64 -5.24
N ILE A 151 -0.07 0.48 -4.47
CA ILE A 151 -0.01 -0.39 -3.30
C ILE A 151 0.60 0.38 -2.12
N GLY A 152 0.24 -0.01 -0.91
CA GLY A 152 0.91 0.35 0.34
C GLY A 152 1.79 -0.79 0.82
N ASN A 153 3.08 -0.50 0.99
CA ASN A 153 3.99 -1.32 1.79
C ASN A 153 3.76 -0.96 3.26
N PHE A 154 3.60 -1.95 4.12
CA PHE A 154 3.22 -1.72 5.50
C PHE A 154 4.18 -2.39 6.47
N THR A 155 4.24 -1.84 7.67
CA THR A 155 4.87 -2.45 8.83
C THR A 155 3.97 -2.20 10.04
N PRO A 156 3.82 -3.14 10.99
CA PRO A 156 4.48 -4.45 11.07
C PRO A 156 4.00 -5.48 10.04
N GLU A 157 4.82 -6.52 9.85
CA GLU A 157 4.48 -7.67 8.99
C GLU A 157 3.54 -8.66 9.69
N ASP A 158 2.86 -9.50 8.90
CA ASP A 158 1.94 -10.52 9.41
C ASP A 158 2.66 -11.54 10.31
N GLY A 159 2.03 -11.88 11.43
CA GLY A 159 2.57 -12.79 12.44
C GLY A 159 3.71 -12.24 13.29
N SER A 160 4.20 -11.02 13.03
CA SER A 160 5.30 -10.43 13.80
C SER A 160 4.91 -10.10 15.25
N THR A 161 5.93 -9.96 16.12
CA THR A 161 5.78 -9.41 17.48
C THR A 161 6.65 -8.17 17.60
N VAL A 162 6.05 -7.06 18.01
CA VAL A 162 6.71 -5.74 18.08
C VAL A 162 6.52 -5.09 19.44
N GLY A 163 7.34 -4.10 19.77
CA GLY A 163 7.23 -3.31 20.98
C GLY A 163 6.03 -2.35 20.96
N VAL A 164 5.73 -1.80 22.14
CA VAL A 164 4.53 -0.99 22.40
C VAL A 164 4.47 0.36 21.67
N GLY A 165 5.59 0.82 21.10
CA GLY A 165 5.66 2.06 20.34
C GLY A 165 5.48 1.89 18.84
N MET A 166 5.34 0.67 18.31
CA MET A 166 5.31 0.45 16.86
C MET A 166 4.00 0.95 16.24
N PRO A 167 3.99 2.01 15.41
CA PRO A 167 2.79 2.36 14.66
C PRO A 167 2.50 1.32 13.58
N VAL A 168 1.26 1.26 13.10
CA VAL A 168 0.99 0.65 11.79
C VAL A 168 1.29 1.71 10.74
N SER A 169 2.42 1.60 10.06
CA SER A 169 2.85 2.57 9.03
C SER A 169 2.63 1.98 7.65
N ILE A 170 2.01 2.76 6.76
CA ILE A 170 1.74 2.39 5.37
C ILE A 170 2.39 3.43 4.47
N ASN A 171 3.32 2.98 3.64
CA ASN A 171 4.01 3.76 2.62
C ASN A 171 3.52 3.34 1.23
N PHE A 172 2.77 4.23 0.59
CA PHE A 172 2.24 4.05 -0.75
C PHE A 172 3.32 4.29 -1.81
N ASN A 173 3.39 3.39 -2.80
CA ASN A 173 4.32 3.51 -3.92
C ASN A 173 3.96 4.64 -4.91
N LYS A 174 2.82 5.31 -4.69
CA LYS A 174 2.36 6.48 -5.44
C LYS A 174 1.74 7.49 -4.51
N ALA A 175 1.80 8.76 -4.89
CA ALA A 175 1.18 9.85 -4.16
C ALA A 175 -0.35 9.70 -4.16
N ILE A 176 -0.94 9.78 -2.99
CA ILE A 176 -2.39 9.71 -2.76
C ILE A 176 -2.92 11.14 -2.61
N THR A 177 -3.78 11.55 -3.55
CA THR A 177 -4.49 12.83 -3.48
C THR A 177 -5.86 12.69 -2.83
N ASN A 178 -6.54 11.55 -3.01
CA ASN A 178 -7.79 11.22 -2.33
C ASN A 178 -7.55 10.46 -1.03
N LYS A 179 -6.95 11.16 -0.05
CA LYS A 179 -6.58 10.59 1.26
C LYS A 179 -7.77 10.02 2.02
N ALA A 180 -8.92 10.70 1.96
CA ALA A 180 -10.14 10.28 2.67
C ALA A 180 -10.66 8.93 2.16
N ALA A 181 -10.72 8.72 0.84
CA ALA A 181 -11.17 7.44 0.28
C ALA A 181 -10.21 6.30 0.65
N VAL A 182 -8.90 6.53 0.55
CA VAL A 182 -7.88 5.53 0.90
C VAL A 182 -7.93 5.20 2.39
N GLN A 183 -7.99 6.19 3.27
CA GLN A 183 -8.04 5.96 4.71
C GLN A 183 -9.33 5.25 5.15
N LYS A 184 -10.49 5.54 4.53
CA LYS A 184 -11.74 4.79 4.78
C LYS A 184 -11.63 3.32 4.37
N GLY A 185 -10.83 3.01 3.36
CA GLY A 185 -10.52 1.64 2.94
C GLY A 185 -9.55 0.90 3.87
N ILE A 186 -9.06 1.53 4.93
CA ILE A 186 -8.10 0.95 5.87
C ILE A 186 -8.71 0.91 7.27
N THR A 187 -8.65 -0.24 7.92
CA THR A 187 -9.06 -0.38 9.32
C THR A 187 -7.91 -0.93 10.13
N VAL A 188 -7.60 -0.27 11.24
CA VAL A 188 -6.66 -0.77 12.25
C VAL A 188 -7.41 -0.90 13.56
N SER A 189 -7.40 -2.10 14.15
CA SER A 189 -8.04 -2.36 15.43
C SER A 189 -7.11 -3.11 16.37
N SER A 190 -7.32 -2.95 17.68
CA SER A 190 -6.59 -3.68 18.72
C SER A 190 -7.54 -4.48 19.59
N SER A 191 -7.12 -5.68 19.99
CA SER A 191 -7.84 -6.50 20.96
C SER A 191 -7.94 -5.85 22.35
N SER A 192 -7.14 -4.81 22.65
CA SER A 192 -7.24 -4.02 23.89
C SER A 192 -8.40 -3.02 23.88
N GLY A 193 -9.05 -2.78 22.74
CA GLY A 193 -10.11 -1.79 22.60
C GLY A 193 -9.62 -0.34 22.52
N GLN A 194 -8.30 -0.10 22.45
CA GLN A 194 -7.77 1.26 22.25
C GLN A 194 -8.28 1.85 20.93
N GLU A 195 -8.74 3.09 20.97
CA GLU A 195 -9.04 3.87 19.77
C GLU A 195 -7.76 4.06 18.95
N VAL A 196 -7.83 3.78 17.66
CA VAL A 196 -6.69 3.91 16.73
C VAL A 196 -7.04 4.91 15.65
N VAL A 197 -6.20 5.93 15.48
CA VAL A 197 -6.43 7.00 14.50
C VAL A 197 -5.28 7.06 13.50
N GLY A 198 -5.62 7.29 12.23
CA GLY A 198 -4.66 7.50 11.15
C GLY A 198 -4.19 8.95 11.06
N HIS A 199 -2.93 9.16 10.73
CA HIS A 199 -2.31 10.44 10.48
C HIS A 199 -1.48 10.41 9.19
N TRP A 200 -1.79 11.32 8.27
CA TRP A 200 -1.02 11.48 7.04
C TRP A 200 0.15 12.43 7.25
N PHE A 201 1.38 11.92 7.11
CA PHE A 201 2.58 12.77 7.13
C PHE A 201 2.83 13.48 5.80
N ASN A 202 2.49 12.84 4.69
CA ASN A 202 2.62 13.41 3.34
C ASN A 202 1.63 12.71 2.39
N ALA A 203 1.83 12.78 1.08
CA ALA A 203 0.96 12.11 0.10
C ALA A 203 1.16 10.59 0.05
N ASN A 204 2.27 10.08 0.58
CA ASN A 204 2.69 8.69 0.46
C ASN A 204 2.69 7.92 1.78
N ARG A 205 2.67 8.59 2.93
CA ARG A 205 2.76 7.94 4.24
C ARG A 205 1.56 8.23 5.12
N LEU A 206 0.91 7.15 5.57
CA LEU A 206 -0.17 7.13 6.54
C LEU A 206 0.22 6.20 7.70
N ASP A 207 0.23 6.72 8.91
CA ASP A 207 0.53 5.95 10.10
C ASP A 207 -0.70 5.89 11.01
N PHE A 208 -0.89 4.77 11.70
CA PHE A 208 -1.95 4.57 12.69
C PHE A 208 -1.36 4.23 14.05
N ARG A 209 -1.88 4.87 15.10
CA ARG A 209 -1.57 4.55 16.49
C ARG A 209 -2.71 4.97 17.42
N PRO A 210 -2.75 4.43 18.65
CA PRO A 210 -3.57 4.98 19.72
C PRO A 210 -2.94 6.21 20.36
N GLU A 211 -3.71 6.86 21.25
CA GLU A 211 -3.26 8.03 22.00
C GLU A 211 -1.99 7.74 22.83
N ASN A 212 -2.06 6.69 23.63
CA ASN A 212 -0.97 6.16 24.44
C ASN A 212 -0.32 4.98 23.72
N TYR A 213 0.85 4.52 24.17
CA TYR A 213 1.48 3.31 23.64
C TYR A 213 0.51 2.11 23.64
N TRP A 214 0.72 1.18 22.72
CA TRP A 214 -0.10 -0.02 22.67
C TRP A 214 -0.06 -0.79 23.98
N THR A 215 -1.20 -1.37 24.36
CA THR A 215 -1.27 -2.25 25.53
C THR A 215 -0.47 -3.52 25.26
N GLY A 216 0.48 -3.85 26.13
CA GLY A 216 1.29 -5.05 25.99
C GLY A 216 0.44 -6.33 25.95
N GLY A 217 0.86 -7.30 25.14
CA GLY A 217 0.14 -8.57 24.92
C GLY A 217 -1.09 -8.48 24.01
N SER A 218 -1.47 -7.29 23.55
CA SER A 218 -2.59 -7.12 22.62
C SER A 218 -2.26 -7.63 21.22
N THR A 219 -3.31 -7.92 20.44
CA THR A 219 -3.22 -8.27 19.02
C THR A 219 -3.78 -7.12 18.20
N VAL A 220 -3.01 -6.62 17.25
CA VAL A 220 -3.42 -5.56 16.32
C VAL A 220 -3.74 -6.17 14.97
N THR A 221 -4.85 -5.76 14.37
CA THR A 221 -5.30 -6.20 13.04
C THR A 221 -5.35 -5.02 12.09
N LEU A 222 -4.61 -5.10 11.00
CA LEU A 222 -4.68 -4.20 9.84
C LEU A 222 -5.51 -4.87 8.74
N LYS A 223 -6.57 -4.20 8.29
CA LYS A 223 -7.34 -4.57 7.11
C LYS A 223 -7.11 -3.52 6.03
N LEU A 224 -6.59 -3.94 4.89
CA LEU A 224 -6.48 -3.15 3.66
C LEU A 224 -7.61 -3.59 2.74
N ASN A 225 -8.61 -2.74 2.55
CA ASN A 225 -9.70 -2.91 1.59
C ASN A 225 -9.56 -1.82 0.53
N LEU A 226 -8.43 -1.85 -0.18
CA LEU A 226 -8.04 -0.81 -1.15
C LEU A 226 -8.32 -1.20 -2.59
N ASP A 227 -8.68 -2.45 -2.85
CA ASP A 227 -9.06 -2.92 -4.17
C ASP A 227 -10.20 -2.09 -4.77
N GLY A 228 -9.95 -1.47 -5.92
CA GLY A 228 -10.89 -0.56 -6.59
C GLY A 228 -11.04 0.82 -5.95
N VAL A 229 -10.34 1.12 -4.84
CA VAL A 229 -10.36 2.45 -4.22
C VAL A 229 -9.51 3.41 -5.02
N GLN A 230 -10.09 4.51 -5.49
CA GLN A 230 -9.37 5.53 -6.23
C GLN A 230 -8.56 6.44 -5.29
N GLY A 231 -7.23 6.33 -5.34
CA GLY A 231 -6.31 7.11 -4.49
C GLY A 231 -5.78 8.38 -5.16
N ALA A 232 -5.78 8.41 -6.49
CA ALA A 232 -5.53 9.60 -7.30
C ALA A 232 -6.31 9.49 -8.62
N SER A 233 -6.38 10.57 -9.40
CA SER A 233 -7.09 10.56 -10.69
C SER A 233 -6.62 9.40 -11.58
N GLY A 234 -7.51 8.47 -11.89
CA GLY A 234 -7.22 7.27 -12.69
C GLY A 234 -6.31 6.23 -12.02
N VAL A 235 -5.96 6.39 -10.73
CA VAL A 235 -5.07 5.46 -10.00
C VAL A 235 -5.81 4.76 -8.88
N TYR A 236 -5.88 3.43 -8.95
CA TYR A 236 -6.70 2.59 -8.06
C TYR A 236 -5.87 1.64 -7.20
N GLY A 237 -6.32 1.38 -5.97
CA GLY A 237 -5.70 0.38 -5.12
C GLY A 237 -6.04 -1.02 -5.61
N VAL A 238 -5.15 -1.97 -5.31
CA VAL A 238 -5.29 -3.39 -5.72
C VAL A 238 -5.13 -4.36 -4.56
N GLN A 239 -4.94 -3.85 -3.34
CA GLN A 239 -4.74 -4.68 -2.16
C GLN A 239 -6.06 -4.93 -1.44
N GLN A 240 -6.34 -6.21 -1.24
CA GLN A 240 -7.31 -6.69 -0.27
C GLN A 240 -6.61 -7.68 0.67
N LYS A 241 -6.27 -7.25 1.89
CA LYS A 241 -5.45 -8.04 2.83
C LYS A 241 -5.90 -7.84 4.26
N THR A 242 -5.80 -8.90 5.07
CA THR A 242 -5.85 -8.81 6.53
C THR A 242 -4.51 -9.26 7.07
N VAL A 243 -3.96 -8.48 8.00
CA VAL A 243 -2.65 -8.66 8.63
C VAL A 243 -2.85 -8.58 10.12
N THR A 244 -2.23 -9.49 10.87
CA THR A 244 -2.33 -9.53 12.32
C THR A 244 -0.94 -9.66 12.93
N PHE A 245 -0.65 -8.84 13.93
CA PHE A 245 0.61 -8.89 14.67
C PHE A 245 0.37 -8.71 16.17
N LYS A 246 1.36 -9.08 16.98
CA LYS A 246 1.30 -9.03 18.44
C LYS A 246 2.10 -7.87 18.99
N ILE A 247 1.60 -7.26 20.04
CA ILE A 247 2.34 -6.33 20.87
C ILE A 247 3.00 -7.11 22.01
N GLY A 248 4.31 -6.98 22.14
CA GLY A 248 5.10 -7.61 23.19
C GLY A 248 4.91 -6.95 24.56
N ARG A 249 5.89 -7.14 25.45
CA ARG A 249 5.94 -6.46 26.76
C ARG A 249 6.05 -4.94 26.59
N ASN A 250 5.61 -4.18 27.60
CA ASN A 250 5.85 -2.74 27.64
C ASN A 250 7.29 -2.47 28.04
N GLN A 251 8.13 -2.09 27.08
CA GLN A 251 9.50 -1.68 27.35
C GLN A 251 9.77 -0.27 26.82
N VAL A 252 10.21 0.60 27.73
CA VAL A 252 10.62 1.97 27.45
C VAL A 252 11.99 2.21 28.06
N SER A 253 12.95 2.61 27.24
CA SER A 253 14.31 2.92 27.67
C SER A 253 14.50 4.42 27.74
N ILE A 254 14.87 4.95 28.90
CA ILE A 254 15.05 6.39 29.10
C ILE A 254 16.54 6.69 29.06
N VAL A 255 16.98 7.37 28.00
CA VAL A 255 18.32 7.93 27.86
C VAL A 255 18.32 9.33 28.42
N ASP A 256 19.20 9.59 29.37
CA ASP A 256 19.45 10.91 29.93
C ASP A 256 20.89 11.32 29.61
N ALA A 257 21.04 12.30 28.72
CA ALA A 257 22.35 12.75 28.27
C ALA A 257 23.12 13.56 29.33
N GLN A 258 22.43 14.11 30.34
CA GLN A 258 23.07 14.83 31.44
C GLN A 258 23.73 13.84 32.40
N SER A 259 22.95 12.88 32.90
CA SER A 259 23.47 11.81 33.78
C SER A 259 24.23 10.72 33.04
N LYS A 260 24.16 10.69 31.70
CA LYS A 260 24.88 9.76 30.81
C LYS A 260 24.56 8.30 31.11
N THR A 261 23.29 8.06 31.40
CA THR A 261 22.76 6.71 31.65
C THR A 261 21.53 6.45 30.81
N MET A 262 21.30 5.17 30.54
CA MET A 262 20.05 4.65 30.00
C MET A 262 19.41 3.73 31.04
N LYS A 263 18.19 4.06 31.46
CA LYS A 263 17.37 3.19 32.30
C LYS A 263 16.39 2.41 31.42
N VAL A 264 16.60 1.10 31.32
CA VAL A 264 15.69 0.19 30.61
C VAL A 264 14.58 -0.19 31.58
N THR A 265 13.36 0.24 31.25
CA THR A 265 12.17 0.02 32.08
C THR A 265 11.25 -0.94 31.36
N GLN A 266 10.86 -2.01 32.04
CA GLN A 266 9.90 -2.99 31.56
C GLN A 266 8.71 -3.05 32.53
N ASP A 267 7.50 -2.91 32.00
CA ASP A 267 6.24 -2.94 32.75
C ASP A 267 6.27 -2.02 33.98
N GLY A 268 6.85 -0.82 33.81
CA GLY A 268 6.99 0.21 34.85
C GLY A 268 8.15 0.02 35.82
N LYS A 269 8.93 -1.06 35.73
CA LYS A 269 10.08 -1.34 36.61
C LYS A 269 11.41 -1.22 35.87
N THR A 270 12.39 -0.56 36.46
CA THR A 270 13.75 -0.54 35.89
C THR A 270 14.40 -1.91 36.05
N ILE A 271 14.75 -2.54 34.93
CA ILE A 271 15.40 -3.85 34.89
C ILE A 271 16.92 -3.75 34.66
N LYS A 272 17.39 -2.61 34.13
CA LYS A 272 18.81 -2.35 33.90
C LYS A 272 19.09 -0.86 33.83
N THR A 273 20.25 -0.46 34.35
CA THR A 273 20.84 0.86 34.08
C THR A 273 22.15 0.63 33.33
N ILE A 274 22.31 1.29 32.19
CA ILE A 274 23.46 1.15 31.30
C ILE A 274 24.17 2.50 31.18
N PRO A 275 25.49 2.59 31.44
CA PRO A 275 26.27 3.79 31.13
C PRO A 275 26.32 4.01 29.61
N ILE A 276 26.13 5.26 29.17
CA ILE A 276 26.09 5.62 27.75
C ILE A 276 27.07 6.74 27.42
N SER A 277 27.32 6.95 26.13
CA SER A 277 27.93 8.18 25.59
C SER A 277 27.04 8.67 24.46
N SER A 278 26.37 9.82 24.62
CA SER A 278 25.48 10.37 23.59
C SER A 278 26.21 11.36 22.67
N GLY A 279 25.46 12.15 21.90
CA GLY A 279 25.97 13.21 21.03
C GLY A 279 26.79 14.27 21.77
N SER A 280 27.91 14.70 21.17
CA SER A 280 28.76 15.77 21.70
C SER A 280 28.02 17.12 21.77
N PRO A 281 28.56 18.15 22.44
CA PRO A 281 27.97 19.49 22.43
C PRO A 281 27.74 20.08 21.03
N GLU A 282 28.59 19.72 20.07
CA GLU A 282 28.53 20.14 18.66
C GLU A 282 27.52 19.31 17.85
N HIS A 283 27.31 18.04 18.24
CA HIS A 283 26.45 17.09 17.55
C HIS A 283 25.49 16.42 18.53
N LYS A 284 24.67 17.23 19.18
CA LYS A 284 23.75 16.77 20.21
C LYS A 284 22.76 15.73 19.65
N THR A 285 22.42 14.75 20.48
CA THR A 285 21.34 13.80 20.15
C THR A 285 19.99 14.50 20.25
N TYR A 286 19.07 14.22 19.33
CA TYR A 286 17.69 14.72 19.44
C TYR A 286 17.03 14.33 20.76
N GLN A 287 16.12 15.17 21.23
CA GLN A 287 15.23 14.81 22.34
C GLN A 287 13.97 14.10 21.83
N GLY A 288 13.21 13.50 22.75
CA GLY A 288 11.88 12.97 22.48
C GLY A 288 11.80 11.45 22.47
N GLN A 289 10.66 10.95 22.04
CA GLN A 289 10.33 9.53 21.97
C GLN A 289 10.72 8.99 20.60
N MET A 290 11.63 8.02 20.56
CA MET A 290 12.09 7.40 19.32
C MET A 290 11.80 5.91 19.32
N VAL A 291 11.22 5.41 18.23
CA VAL A 291 10.85 3.99 18.11
C VAL A 291 11.99 3.24 17.42
N ILE A 292 12.37 2.08 17.95
CA ILE A 292 13.33 1.20 17.30
C ILE A 292 12.70 0.66 16.02
N SER A 293 13.14 1.13 14.85
CA SER A 293 12.55 0.74 13.56
C SER A 293 13.24 -0.47 12.94
N GLU A 294 14.53 -0.66 13.22
CA GLU A 294 15.36 -1.72 12.66
C GLU A 294 16.40 -2.17 13.68
N LYS A 295 16.85 -3.42 13.55
CA LYS A 295 17.93 -4.00 14.35
C LYS A 295 18.93 -4.70 13.43
N PHE A 296 20.20 -4.38 13.61
CA PHE A 296 21.32 -4.99 12.89
C PHE A 296 22.33 -5.50 13.91
N LYS A 297 22.68 -6.79 13.81
CA LYS A 297 23.76 -7.33 14.65
C LYS A 297 25.07 -6.60 14.35
N GLU A 298 25.34 -6.32 13.08
CA GLU A 298 26.42 -5.44 12.62
C GLU A 298 25.93 -4.66 11.40
N THR A 299 26.37 -3.41 11.26
CA THR A 299 26.09 -2.59 10.08
C THR A 299 27.18 -1.55 9.82
N ARG A 300 27.29 -1.08 8.59
CA ARG A 300 28.16 0.04 8.23
C ARG A 300 27.44 1.36 8.50
N MET A 301 28.06 2.23 9.29
CA MET A 301 27.60 3.61 9.50
C MET A 301 28.57 4.59 8.84
N ASN A 302 28.07 5.33 7.84
CA ASN A 302 28.84 6.33 7.11
C ASN A 302 28.17 7.70 7.21
N GLY A 303 28.87 8.67 7.79
CA GLY A 303 28.37 10.02 8.03
C GLY A 303 27.94 10.77 6.77
N SER A 304 28.53 10.47 5.61
CA SER A 304 28.13 11.12 4.35
C SER A 304 26.70 10.79 3.95
N THR A 305 26.16 9.66 4.39
CA THR A 305 24.77 9.24 4.09
C THR A 305 23.73 10.07 4.84
N VAL A 306 24.16 10.83 5.85
CA VAL A 306 23.30 11.62 6.74
C VAL A 306 23.79 13.07 6.89
N GLY A 307 24.67 13.52 5.99
CA GLY A 307 25.10 14.92 5.89
C GLY A 307 26.31 15.31 6.76
N PHE A 308 26.95 14.38 7.46
CA PHE A 308 28.22 14.63 8.15
C PHE A 308 29.38 14.41 7.19
N THR A 309 29.71 15.44 6.41
CA THR A 309 30.77 15.40 5.38
C THR A 309 31.88 16.38 5.67
N LYS A 310 33.11 15.93 5.44
CA LYS A 310 34.31 16.77 5.36
C LYS A 310 34.28 17.60 4.08
N THR A 311 35.22 18.55 3.97
CA THR A 311 35.39 19.41 2.79
C THR A 311 35.67 18.64 1.50
N ASP A 312 36.23 17.43 1.58
CA ASP A 312 36.47 16.53 0.44
C ASP A 312 35.25 15.66 0.08
N GLY A 313 34.10 15.87 0.72
CA GLY A 313 32.85 15.13 0.51
C GLY A 313 32.79 13.76 1.19
N LYS A 314 33.86 13.30 1.84
CA LYS A 314 33.85 12.04 2.61
C LYS A 314 33.13 12.21 3.94
N GLY A 315 32.59 11.12 4.48
CA GLY A 315 32.00 11.12 5.81
C GLY A 315 32.99 11.55 6.88
N GLU A 316 32.52 12.30 7.88
CA GLU A 316 33.28 12.58 9.11
C GLU A 316 33.65 11.27 9.83
N TYR A 317 32.77 10.27 9.72
CA TYR A 317 32.99 8.89 10.14
C TYR A 317 32.57 7.90 9.03
N ASP A 318 33.23 6.74 8.99
CA ASP A 318 32.88 5.60 8.15
C ASP A 318 33.33 4.31 8.85
N ILE A 319 32.45 3.72 9.64
CA ILE A 319 32.72 2.53 10.46
C ILE A 319 31.99 1.36 9.83
N LYS A 320 32.73 0.34 9.38
CA LYS A 320 32.20 -0.74 8.54
C LYS A 320 31.40 -1.79 9.30
N ASP A 321 31.64 -1.89 10.60
CA ASP A 321 31.26 -3.01 11.47
C ASP A 321 30.75 -2.48 12.82
N VAL A 322 29.81 -1.54 12.80
CA VAL A 322 29.17 -1.04 14.04
C VAL A 322 28.28 -2.15 14.62
N PRO A 323 28.59 -2.66 15.83
CA PRO A 323 27.86 -3.78 16.41
C PRO A 323 26.55 -3.34 17.08
N HIS A 324 25.60 -4.27 17.18
CA HIS A 324 24.36 -4.17 17.94
C HIS A 324 23.58 -2.87 17.68
N ALA A 325 23.48 -2.49 16.40
CA ALA A 325 22.91 -1.22 15.98
C ALA A 325 21.38 -1.30 15.86
N MET A 326 20.69 -0.34 16.47
CA MET A 326 19.24 -0.21 16.40
C MET A 326 18.85 1.19 15.97
N ARG A 327 18.11 1.29 14.86
CA ARG A 327 17.77 2.59 14.24
C ARG A 327 16.63 3.25 15.00
N LEU A 328 16.79 4.54 15.28
CA LEU A 328 15.82 5.38 15.99
C LEU A 328 15.25 6.50 15.11
N SER A 329 15.94 6.89 14.04
CA SER A 329 15.49 7.92 13.11
C SER A 329 15.92 7.65 11.67
N SER A 330 15.16 8.16 10.70
CA SER A 330 15.53 8.07 9.28
C SER A 330 16.70 9.00 8.95
N SER A 331 16.92 10.05 9.75
CA SER A 331 18.09 10.95 9.64
C SER A 331 19.37 10.41 10.28
N GLY A 332 19.40 9.16 10.76
CA GLY A 332 20.65 8.50 11.15
C GLY A 332 20.95 8.40 12.65
N THR A 333 20.00 8.65 13.53
CA THR A 333 20.17 8.38 14.96
C THR A 333 20.04 6.89 15.22
N PHE A 334 21.07 6.31 15.85
CA PHE A 334 21.09 4.93 16.33
C PHE A 334 21.39 4.89 17.82
N ILE A 335 20.97 3.79 18.45
CA ILE A 335 21.63 3.26 19.64
C ILE A 335 22.42 2.03 19.22
N HIS A 336 23.70 1.97 19.57
CA HIS A 336 24.60 0.95 19.04
C HIS A 336 25.76 0.65 19.99
N GLY A 337 26.42 -0.49 19.76
CA GLY A 337 27.67 -0.82 20.40
C GLY A 337 28.84 0.00 19.85
N ASN A 338 29.73 0.41 20.74
CA ASN A 338 30.90 1.21 20.44
C ASN A 338 32.12 0.51 21.08
N TYR A 339 32.95 -0.08 20.21
CA TYR A 339 34.18 -0.77 20.59
C TYR A 339 35.42 0.12 20.48
N TRP A 340 35.34 1.24 19.75
CA TRP A 340 36.47 2.13 19.46
C TRP A 340 36.67 3.22 20.53
N GLY A 341 35.62 3.59 21.24
CA GLY A 341 35.66 4.51 22.36
C GLY A 341 36.32 3.89 23.58
N ALA A 342 37.16 4.67 24.28
CA ALA A 342 37.73 4.24 25.55
C ALA A 342 36.60 3.92 26.55
N LYS A 343 36.73 2.83 27.32
CA LYS A 343 35.68 2.40 28.25
C LYS A 343 35.30 3.47 29.29
N SER A 344 36.22 4.39 29.61
CA SER A 344 36.00 5.50 30.53
C SER A 344 34.99 6.55 30.03
N ILE A 345 34.66 6.60 28.74
CA ILE A 345 33.70 7.61 28.24
C ILE A 345 32.26 7.29 28.61
N PHE A 346 31.91 6.00 28.75
CA PHE A 346 30.54 5.58 29.02
C PHE A 346 30.16 5.93 30.45
N GLY A 347 29.13 6.76 30.62
CA GLY A 347 28.74 7.34 31.90
C GLY A 347 29.49 8.63 32.28
N ALA A 348 30.45 9.08 31.48
CA ALA A 348 31.31 10.23 31.82
C ALA A 348 31.25 11.36 30.79
N VAL A 349 31.33 11.05 29.49
CA VAL A 349 31.46 12.05 28.42
C VAL A 349 30.60 11.68 27.21
N ASN A 350 29.95 12.68 26.61
CA ASN A 350 29.20 12.53 25.36
C ASN A 350 30.11 12.91 24.18
N THR A 351 30.24 12.00 23.21
CA THR A 351 31.31 12.07 22.19
C THR A 351 30.84 11.78 20.77
N SER A 352 29.59 11.35 20.56
CA SER A 352 29.13 10.86 19.25
C SER A 352 28.65 12.00 18.34
N HIS A 353 28.37 11.65 17.07
CA HIS A 353 27.71 12.53 16.10
C HIS A 353 26.17 12.44 16.19
N GLY A 354 25.63 12.31 17.41
CA GLY A 354 24.19 12.23 17.69
C GLY A 354 23.66 10.83 18.01
N CYS A 355 24.44 9.76 17.85
CA CYS A 355 24.05 8.42 18.29
C CYS A 355 24.15 8.22 19.80
N VAL A 356 23.49 7.20 20.34
CA VAL A 356 23.67 6.74 21.72
C VAL A 356 24.60 5.54 21.71
N GLY A 357 25.85 5.74 22.14
CA GLY A 357 26.86 4.70 22.21
C GLY A 357 26.77 3.89 23.50
N LEU A 358 26.83 2.57 23.36
CA LEU A 358 26.93 1.59 24.45
C LEU A 358 28.30 0.90 24.39
N SER A 359 28.89 0.58 25.53
CA SER A 359 30.15 -0.16 25.57
C SER A 359 30.02 -1.52 24.89
N ASP A 360 30.93 -1.83 23.97
CA ASP A 360 30.93 -3.11 23.24
C ASP A 360 32.35 -3.60 22.88
N THR A 361 32.43 -4.76 22.21
CA THR A 361 33.63 -5.31 21.59
C THR A 361 33.46 -5.37 20.07
N LYS A 362 34.58 -5.43 19.35
CA LYS A 362 34.57 -5.48 17.89
C LYS A 362 33.98 -6.82 17.41
N GLY A 363 33.12 -6.79 16.39
CA GLY A 363 32.57 -7.99 15.74
C GLY A 363 31.28 -8.55 16.35
N ALA A 364 30.62 -7.81 17.27
CA ALA A 364 29.33 -8.20 17.88
C ALA A 364 29.28 -9.65 18.44
N GLY A 365 30.42 -10.17 18.90
CA GLY A 365 30.58 -11.58 19.27
C GLY A 365 30.48 -11.85 20.77
N ASP A 366 30.71 -10.85 21.61
CA ASP A 366 30.65 -10.99 23.07
C ASP A 366 29.24 -10.70 23.61
N PRO A 367 28.50 -11.71 24.11
CA PRO A 367 27.14 -11.52 24.62
C PRO A 367 27.10 -10.78 25.98
N ASN A 368 28.26 -10.58 26.63
CA ASN A 368 28.33 -9.99 27.96
C ASN A 368 28.48 -8.46 27.94
N THR A 369 28.54 -7.85 26.75
CA THR A 369 28.65 -6.39 26.66
C THR A 369 27.32 -5.70 26.93
N PRO A 370 27.33 -4.47 27.46
CA PRO A 370 26.10 -3.69 27.62
C PRO A 370 25.29 -3.52 26.34
N ALA A 371 25.97 -3.38 25.19
CA ALA A 371 25.34 -3.26 23.89
C ALA A 371 24.66 -4.56 23.45
N ALA A 372 25.33 -5.71 23.57
CA ALA A 372 24.77 -7.03 23.26
C ALA A 372 23.54 -7.31 24.13
N TRP A 373 23.65 -7.08 25.45
CA TRP A 373 22.53 -7.23 26.37
C TRP A 373 21.33 -6.37 25.94
N PHE A 374 21.54 -5.08 25.65
CA PHE A 374 20.44 -4.19 25.27
C PHE A 374 19.80 -4.59 23.94
N TYR A 375 20.62 -5.02 22.98
CA TYR A 375 20.15 -5.53 21.70
C TYR A 375 19.28 -6.77 21.87
N ASP A 376 19.73 -7.77 22.62
CA ASP A 376 18.99 -9.02 22.81
C ASP A 376 17.70 -8.81 23.62
N HIS A 377 17.68 -7.81 24.51
CA HIS A 377 16.52 -7.49 25.34
C HIS A 377 15.58 -6.45 24.70
N SER A 378 15.81 -6.03 23.45
CA SER A 378 14.96 -5.05 22.75
C SER A 378 14.22 -5.66 21.55
N LEU A 379 13.02 -5.18 21.28
CA LEU A 379 12.24 -5.49 20.09
C LEU A 379 12.21 -4.29 19.12
N ILE A 380 12.05 -4.58 17.83
CA ILE A 380 11.54 -3.56 16.89
C ILE A 380 10.20 -3.09 17.45
N GLY A 381 10.01 -1.78 17.54
CA GLY A 381 8.83 -1.16 18.15
C GLY A 381 8.99 -0.73 19.60
N ASP A 382 10.04 -1.15 20.31
CA ASP A 382 10.32 -0.62 21.66
C ASP A 382 10.71 0.86 21.57
N VAL A 383 10.45 1.61 22.64
CA VAL A 383 10.63 3.06 22.65
C VAL A 383 11.87 3.45 23.44
N VAL A 384 12.67 4.34 22.87
CA VAL A 384 13.78 5.04 23.51
C VAL A 384 13.39 6.51 23.70
N VAL A 385 13.24 6.94 24.96
CA VAL A 385 12.98 8.34 25.30
C VAL A 385 14.29 9.02 25.62
N VAL A 386 14.69 9.99 24.80
CA VAL A 386 15.92 10.76 24.99
C VAL A 386 15.61 12.12 25.61
N LYS A 387 16.33 12.47 26.68
CA LYS A 387 16.11 13.69 27.46
C LYS A 387 17.42 14.39 27.79
N ASN A 388 17.30 15.67 28.15
CA ASN A 388 18.38 16.51 28.69
C ASN A 388 19.61 16.62 27.75
N THR A 389 19.39 16.61 26.44
CA THR A 389 20.48 16.74 25.46
C THR A 389 20.83 18.20 25.16
N GLY A 390 19.89 19.12 25.42
CA GLY A 390 19.98 20.52 25.01
C GLY A 390 19.81 20.72 23.50
N ASP A 391 19.22 19.74 22.80
CA ASP A 391 18.81 19.82 21.39
C ASP A 391 17.28 19.91 21.25
N LYS A 392 16.81 20.10 20.02
CA LYS A 392 15.39 20.04 19.66
C LYS A 392 14.82 18.62 19.80
N THR A 393 13.50 18.55 19.99
CA THR A 393 12.74 17.30 19.89
C THR A 393 12.78 16.79 18.45
N ILE A 394 12.93 15.48 18.28
CA ILE A 394 12.90 14.84 16.98
C ILE A 394 11.60 15.14 16.24
N ALA A 395 11.70 15.40 14.94
CA ALA A 395 10.53 15.60 14.10
C ALA A 395 9.67 14.32 14.07
N PRO A 396 8.33 14.42 14.17
CA PRO A 396 7.46 13.25 14.24
C PRO A 396 7.54 12.32 13.02
N ASP A 397 7.85 12.86 11.84
CA ASP A 397 7.98 12.15 10.57
C ASP A 397 9.40 11.59 10.33
N ASN A 398 10.39 11.97 11.15
CA ASN A 398 11.74 11.45 11.09
C ASN A 398 11.80 10.05 11.73
N GLY A 399 11.66 9.01 10.91
CA GLY A 399 11.45 7.64 11.39
C GLY A 399 10.00 7.40 11.82
N LEU A 400 9.79 6.53 12.81
CA LEU A 400 8.46 6.14 13.31
C LEU A 400 8.06 6.94 14.56
N ASN A 401 8.39 8.23 14.60
CA ASN A 401 8.45 9.03 15.83
C ASN A 401 7.21 9.91 16.07
N GLY A 402 6.06 9.47 15.56
CA GLY A 402 4.76 10.14 15.66
C GLY A 402 4.25 10.40 17.09
N TRP A 403 4.88 9.79 18.10
CA TRP A 403 4.59 9.97 19.52
C TRP A 403 4.93 11.39 20.03
N ASN A 404 5.82 12.10 19.33
CA ASN A 404 6.18 13.49 19.66
C ASN A 404 5.12 14.52 19.20
N LEU A 405 4.00 14.07 18.62
CA LEU A 405 2.80 14.88 18.41
C LEU A 405 1.83 14.72 19.58
N SER A 406 1.22 15.83 20.00
CA SER A 406 0.03 15.76 20.86
C SER A 406 -1.06 14.94 20.17
N TRP A 407 -1.93 14.30 20.96
CA TRP A 407 -3.03 13.53 20.38
C TRP A 407 -3.97 14.37 19.52
N SER A 408 -4.21 15.63 19.90
CA SER A 408 -4.99 16.57 19.09
C SER A 408 -4.35 16.84 17.72
N ALA A 409 -3.03 17.09 17.68
CA ALA A 409 -2.30 17.29 16.43
C ALA A 409 -2.23 16.02 15.58
N TRP A 410 -2.13 14.85 16.22
CA TRP A 410 -2.21 13.56 15.53
C TRP A 410 -3.56 13.41 14.81
N LYS A 411 -4.67 13.57 15.54
CA LYS A 411 -6.02 13.47 14.97
C LYS A 411 -6.28 14.50 13.88
N ALA A 412 -5.73 15.71 13.99
CA ALA A 412 -5.85 16.75 12.97
C ALA A 412 -5.23 16.37 11.62
N GLY A 413 -4.29 15.40 11.58
CA GLY A 413 -3.74 14.86 10.33
C GLY A 413 -4.53 13.69 9.73
N SER A 414 -5.65 13.29 10.34
CA SER A 414 -6.59 12.33 9.76
C SER A 414 -7.32 12.94 8.57
N ALA A 415 -7.62 12.13 7.56
CA ALA A 415 -8.47 12.52 6.43
C ALA A 415 -9.93 12.01 6.57
N VAL A 416 -10.27 11.37 7.70
CA VAL A 416 -11.61 10.85 8.01
C VAL A 416 -12.10 11.32 9.36
#